data_AF-N0BGM9-F1
#
_entry.id   AF-N0BGM9-F1
#
_cell.length_a   1.000
_cell.length_b   1.000
_cell.length_c   1.000
_cell.angle_alpha   90.00
_cell.angle_beta   90.00
_cell.angle_gamma   90.00
#
_symmetry.space_group_name_H-M   'P 1'
#
loop_
_entity.id
_entity.type
_entity.pdbx_description
1 polymer ?
#
loop_
_entity_poly.entity_id
_entity_poly.type
_entity_poly.pdbx_seq_one_letter_code
_entity_poly.pdbx_strand_id
1 'polypeptide(L)'
;MVDVKKKCVGAVLMVAVLLMASVLPALAATTGQSSGSFELGNEAPQVVSVNLLLEDENTDANNQMTPQTEYALKIVASDANGYGDISKITVYIYYDANGDGADEPGSDNPQTQATYQWTSSGGWTFVGPAGSTWGIDTAADQSRGPVSTTTTTGTWYLHFIPGKVATQSDEDDSKWIIKVVVEDGNSASDSMKDTDNEMQWYGEIQVDDGSFDFGSVNLGSSDNPITTPNDHNIDITTVSNGQHKIQAKTDAQWSSGGNNVNVNTVSESPGAGEITIEHFNANDETSAAIVQTSYTDVQGLTSIGQTSETGTTSEIYMWLTVGSEGIMSGTYTGTYYVQIANA
;
A
#
# COMPACT_ATOMS: atom_id res chain seq x y z
N MET A 1 -133.39 -67.44 -3.52
CA MET A 1 -133.69 -66.00 -3.58
C MET A 1 -132.41 -65.28 -3.18
N VAL A 2 -131.41 -65.28 -4.06
CA VAL A 2 -131.12 -64.22 -5.05
C VAL A 2 -130.76 -62.92 -4.28
N ASP A 3 -129.49 -62.73 -3.91
CA ASP A 3 -128.37 -62.21 -4.72
C ASP A 3 -128.31 -60.68 -4.70
N VAL A 4 -127.31 -60.11 -3.99
CA VAL A 4 -126.60 -58.89 -4.43
C VAL A 4 -125.11 -58.97 -3.99
N LYS A 5 -124.31 -59.52 -4.91
CA LYS A 5 -123.03 -59.02 -5.49
C LYS A 5 -121.89 -58.39 -4.65
N LYS A 6 -120.75 -59.06 -4.82
CA LYS A 6 -119.31 -58.78 -4.60
C LYS A 6 -118.72 -57.52 -5.27
N LYS A 7 -117.55 -57.08 -4.71
CA LYS A 7 -116.22 -56.69 -5.33
C LYS A 7 -115.65 -55.43 -4.65
N CYS A 8 -114.36 -55.17 -4.36
CA CYS A 8 -113.00 -55.68 -4.71
C CYS A 8 -112.07 -55.43 -3.47
N VAL A 9 -111.23 -56.35 -2.99
CA VAL A 9 -109.81 -56.65 -3.35
C VAL A 9 -108.82 -55.48 -3.25
N GLY A 10 -107.85 -55.62 -2.34
CA GLY A 10 -106.54 -54.96 -2.34
C GLY A 10 -105.55 -55.74 -1.45
N ALA A 11 -104.74 -56.61 -2.07
CA ALA A 11 -103.53 -57.20 -1.47
C ALA A 11 -102.44 -56.11 -1.33
N VAL A 12 -101.40 -56.28 -0.50
CA VAL A 12 -100.11 -56.85 -0.92
C VAL A 12 -99.26 -57.21 0.31
N LEU A 13 -98.66 -58.39 0.23
CA LEU A 13 -97.60 -58.97 1.05
C LEU A 13 -96.25 -58.40 0.60
N MET A 14 -95.36 -57.96 1.50
CA MET A 14 -93.92 -57.93 1.21
C MET A 14 -93.07 -58.08 2.47
N VAL A 15 -92.40 -59.22 2.55
CA VAL A 15 -91.30 -59.54 3.46
C VAL A 15 -90.06 -58.79 2.99
N ALA A 16 -89.40 -58.07 3.88
CA ALA A 16 -88.03 -57.58 3.65
C ALA A 16 -87.19 -57.87 4.91
N VAL A 17 -86.41 -58.95 4.82
CA VAL A 17 -85.25 -59.19 5.67
C VAL A 17 -84.22 -58.11 5.34
N LEU A 18 -83.88 -57.25 6.29
CA LEU A 18 -82.80 -56.28 6.17
C LEU A 18 -81.73 -56.59 7.22
N LEU A 19 -80.60 -57.09 6.71
CA LEU A 19 -79.30 -57.11 7.38
C LEU A 19 -79.02 -55.69 7.90
N MET A 20 -79.03 -55.48 9.22
CA MET A 20 -78.41 -54.29 9.79
C MET A 20 -76.92 -54.60 10.04
N ALA A 21 -76.10 -54.19 9.07
CA ALA A 21 -74.66 -54.12 9.20
C ALA A 21 -74.29 -53.26 10.42
N SER A 22 -73.44 -53.80 11.30
CA SER A 22 -72.81 -53.05 12.39
C SER A 22 -71.92 -51.97 11.79
N VAL A 23 -72.38 -50.71 11.81
CA VAL A 23 -71.57 -49.56 11.43
C VAL A 23 -70.60 -49.27 12.57
N LEU A 24 -69.37 -49.75 12.47
CA LEU A 24 -68.28 -49.24 13.31
C LEU A 24 -68.10 -47.76 12.97
N PRO A 25 -68.07 -46.82 13.94
CA PRO A 25 -67.72 -45.44 13.63
C PRO A 25 -66.30 -45.42 13.07
N ALA A 26 -66.16 -45.04 11.81
CA ALA A 26 -64.86 -44.70 11.25
C ALA A 26 -64.36 -43.45 12.02
N LEU A 27 -63.26 -43.59 12.76
CA LEU A 27 -62.54 -42.45 13.30
C LEU A 27 -62.01 -41.64 12.11
N ALA A 28 -62.69 -40.55 11.78
CA ALA A 28 -62.17 -39.54 10.86
C ALA A 28 -60.90 -38.93 11.48
N ALA A 29 -59.90 -38.60 10.65
CA ALA A 29 -58.67 -37.97 11.12
C ALA A 29 -59.01 -36.72 11.96
N THR A 30 -58.65 -36.73 13.25
CA THR A 30 -58.96 -35.64 14.20
C THR A 30 -57.99 -34.46 14.10
N THR A 31 -57.01 -34.57 13.20
CA THR A 31 -56.03 -33.53 12.91
C THR A 31 -55.78 -33.47 11.40
N GLY A 32 -55.95 -32.29 10.82
CA GLY A 32 -55.43 -31.94 9.51
C GLY A 32 -54.22 -31.02 9.68
N GLN A 33 -53.24 -31.14 8.79
CA GLN A 33 -52.10 -30.23 8.73
C GLN A 33 -52.22 -29.36 7.48
N SER A 34 -51.88 -28.07 7.63
CA SER A 34 -51.65 -27.15 6.52
C SER A 34 -50.25 -26.58 6.71
N SER A 35 -49.48 -26.51 5.62
CA SER A 35 -48.16 -25.89 5.60
C SER A 35 -48.22 -24.62 4.74
N GLY A 36 -47.59 -23.55 5.22
CA GLY A 36 -47.31 -22.35 4.44
C GLY A 36 -45.81 -22.23 4.18
N SER A 37 -45.45 -21.48 3.14
CA SER A 37 -44.08 -21.08 2.82
C SER A 37 -44.04 -19.60 2.46
N PHE A 38 -42.89 -18.97 2.66
CA PHE A 38 -42.55 -17.65 2.13
C PHE A 38 -41.10 -17.69 1.64
N GLU A 39 -40.74 -16.76 0.76
CA GLU A 39 -39.38 -16.53 0.32
C GLU A 39 -38.94 -15.15 0.81
N LEU A 40 -37.70 -15.05 1.28
CA LEU A 40 -37.08 -13.77 1.62
C LEU A 40 -36.27 -13.29 0.40
N GLY A 41 -36.34 -12.00 0.10
CA GLY A 41 -35.52 -11.39 -0.94
C GLY A 41 -34.05 -11.27 -0.53
N ASN A 42 -33.21 -10.85 -1.48
CA ASN A 42 -31.83 -10.46 -1.22
C ASN A 42 -31.78 -9.12 -0.47
N GLU A 43 -30.91 -9.01 0.51
CA GLU A 43 -30.56 -7.74 1.16
C GLU A 43 -29.16 -7.34 0.74
N ALA A 44 -28.90 -6.03 0.64
CA ALA A 44 -27.57 -5.56 0.26
C ALA A 44 -26.62 -5.59 1.47
N PRO A 45 -25.34 -5.88 1.27
CA PRO A 45 -24.35 -5.81 2.35
C PRO A 45 -24.08 -4.35 2.73
N GLN A 46 -23.39 -4.16 3.85
CA GLN A 46 -23.00 -2.85 4.39
C GLN A 46 -21.57 -2.89 4.89
N VAL A 47 -20.82 -1.81 4.67
CA VAL A 47 -19.53 -1.59 5.34
C VAL A 47 -19.80 -0.89 6.67
N VAL A 48 -19.47 -1.56 7.77
CA VAL A 48 -19.74 -1.06 9.13
C VAL A 48 -18.59 -0.17 9.62
N SER A 49 -17.35 -0.57 9.38
CA SER A 49 -16.17 0.22 9.74
C SER A 49 -14.93 -0.21 8.96
N VAL A 50 -14.05 0.74 8.73
CA VAL A 50 -12.69 0.56 8.18
C VAL A 50 -11.73 1.25 9.14
N ASN A 51 -10.69 0.55 9.61
CA ASN A 51 -9.70 1.12 10.51
C ASN A 51 -8.30 0.70 10.08
N LEU A 52 -7.40 1.68 9.91
CA LEU A 52 -5.99 1.45 9.66
C LEU A 52 -5.25 1.24 10.99
N LEU A 53 -4.54 0.12 11.10
CA LEU A 53 -3.82 -0.30 12.29
C LEU A 53 -2.37 -0.63 11.92
N LEU A 54 -1.48 -0.63 12.92
CA LEU A 54 -0.15 -1.23 12.78
C LEU A 54 -0.28 -2.75 12.59
N GLU A 55 0.83 -3.39 12.20
CA GLU A 55 0.93 -4.85 11.96
C GLU A 55 0.39 -5.73 13.12
N ASP A 56 0.33 -5.20 14.35
CA ASP A 56 -0.15 -5.91 15.53
C ASP A 56 -1.69 -6.04 15.64
N GLU A 57 -2.45 -5.46 14.70
CA GLU A 57 -3.92 -5.42 14.65
C GLU A 57 -4.61 -4.77 15.85
N ASN A 58 -3.87 -4.07 16.71
CA ASN A 58 -4.39 -3.50 17.96
C ASN A 58 -4.07 -2.02 18.10
N THR A 59 -2.94 -1.58 17.57
CA THR A 59 -2.46 -0.21 17.67
C THR A 59 -2.95 0.60 16.47
N ASP A 60 -3.57 1.74 16.74
CA ASP A 60 -3.98 2.70 15.71
C ASP A 60 -2.75 3.23 14.97
N ALA A 61 -2.81 3.26 13.63
CA ALA A 61 -1.73 3.82 12.82
C ALA A 61 -1.67 5.36 12.86
N ASN A 62 -2.63 6.01 13.53
CA ASN A 62 -2.86 7.45 13.58
C ASN A 62 -2.86 8.05 12.17
N ASN A 63 -3.51 7.36 11.24
CA ASN A 63 -3.62 7.75 9.84
C ASN A 63 -2.28 7.89 9.08
N GLN A 64 -1.19 7.32 9.60
CA GLN A 64 0.13 7.44 8.97
C GLN A 64 0.63 6.11 8.42
N MET A 65 0.99 6.12 7.15
CA MET A 65 1.64 5.02 6.44
C MET A 65 3.08 5.40 6.08
N THR A 66 4.02 4.49 6.32
CA THR A 66 5.40 4.61 5.87
C THR A 66 5.66 3.55 4.80
N PRO A 67 6.19 3.90 3.61
CA PRO A 67 6.61 2.92 2.62
C PRO A 67 7.49 1.82 3.22
N GLN A 68 7.29 0.60 2.74
CA GLN A 68 8.02 -0.61 3.19
C GLN A 68 7.81 -0.99 4.67
N THR A 69 6.79 -0.42 5.33
CA THR A 69 6.32 -0.84 6.66
C THR A 69 4.98 -1.57 6.51
N GLU A 70 4.77 -2.65 7.24
CA GLU A 70 3.51 -3.42 7.22
C GLU A 70 2.42 -2.75 8.07
N TYR A 71 1.19 -2.76 7.55
CA TYR A 71 -0.01 -2.26 8.21
C TYR A 71 -1.16 -3.27 8.07
N ALA A 72 -2.10 -3.22 9.01
CA ALA A 72 -3.31 -4.03 8.98
C ALA A 72 -4.55 -3.15 8.79
N LEU A 73 -5.34 -3.44 7.76
CA LEU A 73 -6.65 -2.84 7.57
C LEU A 73 -7.74 -3.75 8.15
N LYS A 74 -8.41 -3.27 9.20
CA LYS A 74 -9.53 -3.97 9.83
C LYS A 74 -10.86 -3.51 9.21
N ILE A 75 -11.51 -4.44 8.53
CA ILE A 75 -12.78 -4.23 7.85
C ILE A 75 -13.88 -4.99 8.58
N VAL A 76 -14.92 -4.28 9.01
CA VAL A 76 -16.15 -4.88 9.53
C VAL A 76 -17.24 -4.65 8.51
N ALA A 77 -17.90 -5.72 8.08
CA ALA A 77 -19.01 -5.66 7.14
C ALA A 77 -20.15 -6.54 7.63
N SER A 78 -21.37 -6.20 7.20
CA SER A 78 -22.57 -6.92 7.57
C SER A 78 -23.50 -7.15 6.40
N ASP A 79 -24.31 -8.19 6.49
CA ASP A 79 -25.46 -8.41 5.64
C ASP A 79 -26.64 -8.87 6.50
N ALA A 80 -27.82 -8.29 6.29
CA ALA A 80 -28.99 -8.48 7.13
C ALA A 80 -29.56 -9.91 7.07
N ASN A 81 -29.41 -10.59 5.94
CA ASN A 81 -29.84 -11.99 5.76
C ASN A 81 -28.69 -13.00 5.99
N GLY A 82 -27.43 -12.54 6.07
CA GLY A 82 -26.31 -13.25 6.66
C GLY A 82 -24.96 -12.91 6.05
N TYR A 83 -23.90 -12.79 6.85
CA TYR A 83 -22.57 -12.39 6.34
C TYR A 83 -22.01 -13.35 5.28
N GLY A 84 -22.51 -14.60 5.24
CA GLY A 84 -22.12 -15.60 4.24
C GLY A 84 -22.53 -15.23 2.81
N ASP A 85 -23.45 -14.27 2.65
CA ASP A 85 -23.87 -13.75 1.35
C ASP A 85 -22.82 -12.81 0.76
N ILE A 86 -21.92 -12.24 1.59
CA ILE A 86 -20.78 -11.44 1.13
C ILE A 86 -19.83 -12.32 0.32
N SER A 87 -19.70 -12.00 -0.97
CA SER A 87 -18.94 -12.79 -1.93
C SER A 87 -17.57 -12.18 -2.23
N LYS A 88 -17.44 -10.84 -2.13
CA LYS A 88 -16.24 -10.10 -2.51
C LYS A 88 -16.06 -8.84 -1.66
N ILE A 89 -14.82 -8.54 -1.32
CA ILE A 89 -14.42 -7.24 -0.76
C ILE A 89 -13.27 -6.70 -1.62
N THR A 90 -13.40 -5.47 -2.10
CA THR A 90 -12.34 -4.78 -2.83
C THR A 90 -11.86 -3.59 -2.01
N VAL A 91 -10.54 -3.50 -1.83
CA VAL A 91 -9.89 -2.39 -1.14
C VAL A 91 -9.06 -1.64 -2.16
N TYR A 92 -9.32 -0.33 -2.26
CA TYR A 92 -8.51 0.60 -3.01
C TYR A 92 -7.79 1.51 -2.02
N ILE A 93 -6.47 1.63 -2.19
CA ILE A 93 -5.64 2.58 -1.46
C ILE A 93 -5.07 3.51 -2.51
N TYR A 94 -5.52 4.78 -2.56
CA TYR A 94 -5.21 5.68 -3.66
C TYR A 94 -4.92 7.11 -3.21
N TYR A 95 -4.06 7.78 -3.97
CA TYR A 95 -3.61 9.14 -3.74
C TYR A 95 -4.64 10.14 -4.25
N ASP A 96 -5.04 11.04 -3.36
CA ASP A 96 -5.87 12.21 -3.61
C ASP A 96 -4.97 13.45 -3.57
N ALA A 97 -4.73 14.01 -4.76
CA ALA A 97 -3.78 15.10 -4.94
C ALA A 97 -4.29 16.46 -4.44
N ASN A 98 -5.60 16.61 -4.17
CA ASN A 98 -6.20 17.85 -3.68
C ASN A 98 -6.68 17.76 -2.22
N GLY A 99 -6.67 16.55 -1.65
CA GLY A 99 -7.01 16.28 -0.25
C GLY A 99 -8.48 16.50 0.12
N ASP A 100 -9.39 16.62 -0.86
CA ASP A 100 -10.81 16.91 -0.61
C ASP A 100 -11.67 15.67 -0.31
N GLY A 101 -11.11 14.47 -0.48
CA GLY A 101 -11.78 13.19 -0.24
C GLY A 101 -12.81 12.79 -1.31
N ALA A 102 -13.00 13.61 -2.35
CA ALA A 102 -13.97 13.40 -3.41
C ALA A 102 -13.43 12.51 -4.53
N ASP A 103 -12.11 12.40 -4.66
CA ASP A 103 -11.46 11.53 -5.64
C ASP A 103 -11.93 10.07 -5.51
N GLU A 104 -11.98 9.38 -6.64
CA GLU A 104 -12.39 7.98 -6.75
C GLU A 104 -11.24 7.15 -7.32
N PRO A 105 -11.17 5.83 -7.01
CA PRO A 105 -10.13 4.97 -7.53
C PRO A 105 -10.03 5.01 -9.06
N GLY A 106 -8.81 5.16 -9.56
CA GLY A 106 -8.44 5.06 -10.96
C GLY A 106 -7.86 3.68 -11.31
N SER A 107 -6.80 3.69 -12.11
CA SER A 107 -6.04 2.48 -12.45
C SER A 107 -4.88 2.27 -11.49
N ASP A 108 -4.56 1.01 -11.19
CA ASP A 108 -3.42 0.68 -10.34
C ASP A 108 -2.12 1.26 -10.90
N ASN A 109 -1.37 1.92 -10.03
CA ASN A 109 -0.14 2.62 -10.37
C ASN A 109 0.78 2.61 -9.14
N PRO A 110 2.07 2.23 -9.26
CA PRO A 110 2.99 2.16 -8.13
C PRO A 110 3.02 3.42 -7.25
N GLN A 111 2.78 4.59 -7.84
CA GLN A 111 2.80 5.87 -7.16
C GLN A 111 1.45 6.26 -6.57
N THR A 112 0.34 5.97 -7.24
CA THR A 112 -0.95 6.59 -6.90
C THR A 112 -2.07 5.64 -6.52
N GLN A 113 -1.94 4.32 -6.72
CA GLN A 113 -3.00 3.39 -6.34
C GLN A 113 -2.54 1.94 -6.23
N ALA A 114 -2.99 1.27 -5.17
CA ALA A 114 -2.99 -0.19 -5.03
C ALA A 114 -4.40 -0.75 -4.79
N THR A 115 -4.66 -1.93 -5.35
CA THR A 115 -5.92 -2.65 -5.21
C THR A 115 -5.69 -4.05 -4.63
N TYR A 116 -6.54 -4.41 -3.68
CA TYR A 116 -6.59 -5.73 -3.06
C TYR A 116 -8.01 -6.27 -3.15
N GLN A 117 -8.14 -7.59 -3.26
CA GLN A 117 -9.44 -8.22 -3.36
C GLN A 117 -9.51 -9.49 -2.51
N TRP A 118 -10.53 -9.58 -1.67
CA TRP A 118 -10.95 -10.78 -0.99
C TRP A 118 -12.10 -11.45 -1.73
N THR A 119 -12.10 -12.79 -1.77
CA THR A 119 -13.26 -13.58 -2.19
C THR A 119 -13.51 -14.72 -1.23
N SER A 120 -14.77 -15.14 -1.07
CA SER A 120 -15.14 -16.22 -0.15
C SER A 120 -14.49 -17.57 -0.47
N SER A 121 -14.09 -17.80 -1.73
CA SER A 121 -13.43 -19.02 -2.19
C SER A 121 -11.90 -18.94 -2.22
N GLY A 122 -11.33 -17.73 -2.29
CA GLY A 122 -9.91 -17.52 -2.56
C GLY A 122 -9.13 -16.76 -1.48
N GLY A 123 -9.81 -16.14 -0.51
CA GLY A 123 -9.15 -15.25 0.44
C GLY A 123 -8.69 -13.95 -0.22
N TRP A 124 -7.73 -13.27 0.40
CA TRP A 124 -7.15 -12.03 -0.11
C TRP A 124 -6.12 -12.25 -1.21
N THR A 125 -6.11 -11.34 -2.17
CA THR A 125 -5.17 -11.28 -3.28
C THR A 125 -4.77 -9.84 -3.54
N PHE A 126 -3.51 -9.62 -3.92
CA PHE A 126 -3.05 -8.34 -4.44
C PHE A 126 -3.34 -8.28 -5.94
N VAL A 127 -4.16 -7.30 -6.35
CA VAL A 127 -4.61 -7.14 -7.74
C VAL A 127 -3.59 -6.35 -8.55
N GLY A 128 -3.06 -5.29 -7.97
CA GLY A 128 -2.07 -4.43 -8.60
C GLY A 128 -1.72 -3.23 -7.72
N PRO A 129 -0.64 -2.50 -8.05
CA PRO A 129 0.05 -2.51 -9.34
C PRO A 129 1.08 -3.63 -9.48
N ALA A 130 1.07 -4.32 -10.62
CA ALA A 130 2.02 -5.40 -10.92
C ALA A 130 3.46 -4.88 -11.08
N GLY A 131 4.44 -5.66 -10.60
CA GLY A 131 5.86 -5.30 -10.68
C GLY A 131 6.29 -4.14 -9.78
N SER A 132 5.43 -3.75 -8.83
CA SER A 132 5.72 -2.74 -7.82
C SER A 132 6.25 -3.36 -6.53
N THR A 133 6.61 -2.51 -5.58
CA THR A 133 6.98 -2.88 -4.21
C THR A 133 5.82 -2.83 -3.22
N TRP A 134 4.59 -2.60 -3.70
CA TRP A 134 3.39 -2.81 -2.90
C TRP A 134 3.24 -4.30 -2.57
N GLY A 135 2.93 -4.59 -1.31
CA GLY A 135 2.92 -5.94 -0.79
C GLY A 135 1.61 -6.32 -0.10
N ILE A 136 1.37 -7.63 -0.04
CA ILE A 136 0.35 -8.25 0.80
C ILE A 136 1.01 -9.36 1.61
N ASP A 137 0.73 -9.46 2.91
CA ASP A 137 1.07 -10.66 3.67
C ASP A 137 -0.09 -11.66 3.59
N THR A 138 0.16 -12.78 2.90
CA THR A 138 -0.81 -13.88 2.68
C THR A 138 -0.57 -15.07 3.62
N ALA A 139 0.28 -14.92 4.63
CA ALA A 139 0.37 -15.89 5.71
C ALA A 139 -1.01 -16.09 6.35
N ALA A 140 -1.31 -17.33 6.72
CA ALA A 140 -2.67 -17.77 7.05
C ALA A 140 -3.29 -17.03 8.25
N ASP A 141 -2.47 -16.43 9.10
CA ASP A 141 -2.84 -15.65 10.28
C ASP A 141 -2.82 -14.13 10.05
N GLN A 142 -2.36 -13.65 8.90
CA GLN A 142 -2.28 -12.22 8.55
C GLN A 142 -3.51 -11.80 7.74
N SER A 143 -3.39 -11.62 6.42
CA SER A 143 -4.54 -11.28 5.56
C SER A 143 -5.58 -12.40 5.53
N ARG A 144 -6.64 -12.26 6.33
CA ARG A 144 -7.65 -13.30 6.57
C ARG A 144 -9.04 -12.73 6.76
N GLY A 145 -10.03 -13.62 6.74
CA GLY A 145 -11.40 -13.29 7.10
C GLY A 145 -12.42 -14.19 6.40
N PRO A 146 -13.63 -14.30 6.97
CA PRO A 146 -14.04 -13.66 8.22
C PRO A 146 -13.57 -14.43 9.48
N VAL A 147 -13.18 -13.74 10.57
CA VAL A 147 -12.71 -14.38 11.83
C VAL A 147 -13.59 -14.15 13.07
N SER A 148 -14.30 -13.03 13.13
CA SER A 148 -15.16 -12.64 14.27
C SER A 148 -16.62 -12.53 13.81
N THR A 149 -17.24 -13.68 13.54
CA THR A 149 -18.55 -13.73 12.89
C THR A 149 -19.72 -13.75 13.88
N THR A 150 -20.76 -12.98 13.59
CA THR A 150 -22.13 -13.21 14.10
C THR A 150 -22.97 -13.81 12.98
N THR A 151 -24.30 -13.89 13.12
CA THR A 151 -25.17 -14.30 11.99
C THR A 151 -25.06 -13.34 10.80
N THR A 152 -24.92 -12.04 11.07
CA THR A 152 -25.05 -10.97 10.07
C THR A 152 -23.78 -10.15 9.88
N THR A 153 -22.72 -10.38 10.66
CA THR A 153 -21.51 -9.55 10.64
C THR A 153 -20.26 -10.43 10.56
N GLY A 154 -19.25 -9.98 9.83
CA GLY A 154 -17.91 -10.54 9.81
C GLY A 154 -16.83 -9.48 10.02
N THR A 155 -15.61 -9.94 10.26
CA THR A 155 -14.42 -9.08 10.31
C THR A 155 -13.33 -9.69 9.43
N TRP A 156 -12.76 -8.85 8.58
CA TRP A 156 -11.66 -9.18 7.68
C TRP A 156 -10.46 -8.30 8.02
N TYR A 157 -9.27 -8.87 7.88
CA TYR A 157 -8.00 -8.21 8.01
C TYR A 157 -7.25 -8.31 6.69
N LEU A 158 -6.76 -7.19 6.19
CA LEU A 158 -5.83 -7.12 5.06
C LEU A 158 -4.51 -6.57 5.58
N HIS A 159 -3.45 -7.36 5.50
CA HIS A 159 -2.09 -6.95 5.82
C HIS A 159 -1.39 -6.53 4.54
N PHE A 160 -0.93 -5.29 4.49
CA PHE A 160 -0.35 -4.71 3.28
C PHE A 160 0.89 -3.87 3.60
N ILE A 161 1.73 -3.71 2.59
CA ILE A 161 2.97 -2.92 2.67
C ILE A 161 2.89 -1.85 1.57
N PRO A 162 2.90 -0.55 1.90
CA PRO A 162 2.96 0.50 0.89
C PRO A 162 4.26 0.44 0.07
N GLY A 163 4.14 0.67 -1.24
CA GLY A 163 5.29 0.63 -2.15
C GLY A 163 6.28 1.78 -1.90
N LYS A 164 7.56 1.55 -2.22
CA LYS A 164 8.67 2.50 -2.06
C LYS A 164 8.45 3.85 -2.72
N VAL A 165 7.64 3.87 -3.76
CA VAL A 165 7.33 5.08 -4.54
C VAL A 165 5.87 5.51 -4.38
N ALA A 166 5.13 5.00 -3.40
CA ALA A 166 3.78 5.48 -3.10
C ALA A 166 3.85 6.96 -2.69
N THR A 167 3.34 7.84 -3.55
CA THR A 167 3.49 9.30 -3.47
C THR A 167 3.37 9.84 -2.05
N GLN A 168 4.41 10.52 -1.58
CA GLN A 168 4.40 11.24 -0.33
C GLN A 168 3.21 12.20 -0.32
N SER A 169 2.48 12.26 0.78
CA SER A 169 1.41 13.21 0.98
C SER A 169 1.68 14.08 2.21
N ASP A 170 0.95 15.17 2.34
CA ASP A 170 1.07 16.12 3.47
C ASP A 170 -0.32 16.50 3.96
N GLU A 171 -0.44 16.71 5.26
CA GLU A 171 -1.70 16.85 5.97
C GLU A 171 -2.60 17.98 5.44
N ASP A 172 -1.98 18.98 4.82
CA ASP A 172 -2.62 20.20 4.36
C ASP A 172 -3.04 20.20 2.87
N ASP A 173 -2.42 19.38 2.01
CA ASP A 173 -2.53 19.52 0.55
C ASP A 173 -2.96 18.23 -0.18
N SER A 174 -2.61 17.05 0.34
CA SER A 174 -2.88 15.78 -0.34
C SER A 174 -3.04 14.65 0.65
N LYS A 175 -3.87 13.66 0.32
CA LYS A 175 -4.18 12.55 1.23
C LYS A 175 -4.15 11.23 0.49
N TRP A 176 -4.10 10.15 1.25
CA TRP A 176 -4.40 8.81 0.78
C TRP A 176 -5.79 8.42 1.26
N ILE A 177 -6.58 7.89 0.33
CA ILE A 177 -7.93 7.40 0.61
C ILE A 177 -7.90 5.87 0.60
N ILE A 178 -8.50 5.28 1.62
CA ILE A 178 -8.80 3.85 1.67
C ILE A 178 -10.29 3.68 1.41
N LYS A 179 -10.64 3.19 0.23
CA LYS A 179 -12.02 2.85 -0.13
C LYS A 179 -12.23 1.35 -0.07
N VAL A 180 -13.23 0.93 0.70
CA VAL A 180 -13.65 -0.47 0.80
C VAL A 180 -15.01 -0.62 0.14
N VAL A 181 -15.12 -1.57 -0.78
CA VAL A 181 -16.38 -1.96 -1.45
C VAL A 181 -16.68 -3.40 -1.09
N VAL A 182 -17.89 -3.65 -0.60
CA VAL A 182 -18.37 -5.00 -0.24
C VAL A 182 -19.51 -5.37 -1.17
N GLU A 183 -19.46 -6.57 -1.76
CA GLU A 183 -20.48 -7.09 -2.67
C GLU A 183 -20.99 -8.45 -2.20
N ASP A 184 -22.28 -8.69 -2.37
CA ASP A 184 -22.91 -9.99 -2.13
C ASP A 184 -22.84 -10.92 -3.37
N GLY A 185 -23.38 -12.12 -3.26
CA GLY A 185 -23.47 -13.09 -4.37
C GLY A 185 -24.39 -12.66 -5.52
N ASN A 186 -25.21 -11.63 -5.32
CA ASN A 186 -26.19 -11.10 -6.26
C ASN A 186 -25.76 -9.73 -6.84
N SER A 187 -24.53 -9.30 -6.57
CA SER A 187 -23.95 -8.02 -7.00
C SER A 187 -24.60 -6.77 -6.40
N ALA A 188 -25.36 -6.89 -5.30
CA ALA A 188 -25.67 -5.72 -4.48
C ALA A 188 -24.42 -5.34 -3.67
N SER A 189 -24.23 -4.05 -3.43
CA SER A 189 -22.98 -3.53 -2.90
C SER A 189 -23.16 -2.31 -2.01
N ASP A 190 -22.21 -2.11 -1.11
CA ASP A 190 -22.02 -0.88 -0.34
C ASP A 190 -20.53 -0.52 -0.27
N SER A 191 -20.22 0.73 0.08
CA SER A 191 -18.84 1.18 0.20
C SER A 191 -18.63 2.24 1.28
N MET A 192 -17.44 2.24 1.87
CA MET A 192 -16.99 3.26 2.82
C MET A 192 -15.62 3.78 2.41
N LYS A 193 -15.37 5.07 2.65
CA LYS A 193 -14.06 5.69 2.51
C LYS A 193 -13.53 6.09 3.89
N ASP A 194 -12.25 5.84 4.09
CA ASP A 194 -11.43 6.52 5.08
C ASP A 194 -10.51 7.50 4.33
N THR A 195 -10.67 8.80 4.55
CA THR A 195 -10.19 9.86 3.64
C THR A 195 -9.01 10.64 4.16
N ASP A 196 -8.54 10.38 5.38
CA ASP A 196 -7.58 11.25 6.06
C ASP A 196 -6.28 10.52 6.37
N ASN A 197 -5.75 9.73 5.43
CA ASN A 197 -4.48 9.04 5.61
C ASN A 197 -3.31 9.77 4.94
N GLU A 198 -2.11 9.57 5.47
CA GLU A 198 -0.87 10.18 5.01
C GLU A 198 0.18 9.15 4.64
N MET A 199 0.94 9.42 3.59
CA MET A 199 2.12 8.65 3.21
C MET A 199 3.38 9.44 3.54
N GLN A 200 4.13 8.96 4.53
CA GLN A 200 5.37 9.55 4.99
C GLN A 200 6.46 9.51 3.91
N TRP A 201 7.41 10.43 3.99
CA TRP A 201 8.53 10.48 3.06
C TRP A 201 9.43 9.24 3.21
N TYR A 202 9.84 8.70 2.07
CA TYR A 202 10.74 7.57 1.95
C TYR A 202 11.83 7.89 0.94
N GLY A 203 13.09 7.59 1.30
CA GLY A 203 14.24 7.77 0.43
C GLY A 203 15.28 6.67 0.64
N GLU A 204 15.70 6.04 -0.45
CA GLU A 204 16.85 5.14 -0.53
C GLU A 204 17.92 5.77 -1.41
N ILE A 205 19.19 5.49 -1.09
CA ILE A 205 20.34 5.90 -1.88
C ILE A 205 21.30 4.72 -2.03
N GLN A 206 21.80 4.53 -3.24
CA GLN A 206 22.89 3.64 -3.58
C GLN A 206 24.00 4.48 -4.22
N VAL A 207 25.23 4.29 -3.74
CA VAL A 207 26.43 4.83 -4.40
C VAL A 207 26.90 3.78 -5.39
N ASP A 208 26.71 4.04 -6.68
CA ASP A 208 27.06 3.09 -7.74
C ASP A 208 28.57 3.02 -7.92
N ASP A 209 29.24 4.16 -7.82
CA ASP A 209 30.70 4.27 -7.81
C ASP A 209 31.26 4.25 -6.39
N GLY A 210 31.52 3.05 -5.89
CA GLY A 210 32.06 2.84 -4.55
C GLY A 210 33.48 3.39 -4.29
N SER A 211 34.14 3.95 -5.31
CA SER A 211 35.46 4.60 -5.20
C SER A 211 35.72 5.57 -6.35
N PHE A 212 36.48 6.62 -6.09
CA PHE A 212 36.95 7.58 -7.10
C PHE A 212 38.42 7.94 -6.87
N ASP A 213 39.08 8.51 -7.89
CA ASP A 213 40.49 8.92 -7.82
C ASP A 213 40.75 10.18 -8.66
N PHE A 214 41.45 11.18 -8.12
CA PHE A 214 41.91 12.37 -8.84
C PHE A 214 43.17 12.11 -9.70
N GLY A 215 43.76 10.92 -9.59
CA GLY A 215 44.98 10.54 -10.27
C GLY A 215 46.21 11.23 -9.68
N SER A 216 47.18 11.55 -10.54
CA SER A 216 48.40 12.24 -10.13
C SER A 216 48.23 13.76 -10.20
N VAL A 217 48.15 14.41 -9.03
CA VAL A 217 48.06 15.87 -8.88
C VAL A 217 49.37 16.47 -8.36
N ASN A 218 49.61 17.75 -8.65
CA ASN A 218 50.82 18.46 -8.23
C ASN A 218 50.51 19.45 -7.09
N LEU A 219 51.53 19.84 -6.32
CA LEU A 219 51.38 20.97 -5.40
C LEU A 219 50.99 22.22 -6.17
N GLY A 220 49.98 22.94 -5.69
CA GLY A 220 49.49 24.17 -6.29
C GLY A 220 48.68 23.98 -7.57
N SER A 221 48.32 22.75 -7.96
CA SER A 221 47.35 22.55 -9.04
C SER A 221 45.93 22.82 -8.54
N SER A 222 45.12 23.46 -9.39
CA SER A 222 43.70 23.69 -9.15
C SER A 222 42.84 22.79 -10.03
N ASP A 223 41.59 22.64 -9.66
CA ASP A 223 40.49 22.18 -10.53
C ASP A 223 40.77 20.81 -11.16
N ASN A 224 41.44 19.93 -10.41
CA ASN A 224 41.81 18.61 -10.90
C ASN A 224 40.58 17.72 -10.83
N PRO A 225 39.98 17.30 -11.97
CA PRO A 225 38.79 16.47 -11.94
C PRO A 225 39.16 15.04 -11.51
N ILE A 226 38.17 14.28 -11.05
CA ILE A 226 38.36 12.83 -10.90
C ILE A 226 38.67 12.17 -12.25
N THR A 227 39.51 11.16 -12.21
CA THR A 227 39.98 10.33 -13.33
C THR A 227 39.42 8.90 -13.30
N THR A 228 38.89 8.51 -12.14
CA THR A 228 38.14 7.27 -11.92
C THR A 228 36.87 7.64 -11.17
N PRO A 229 35.70 7.14 -11.57
CA PRO A 229 35.41 6.26 -12.73
C PRO A 229 35.67 6.90 -14.11
N ASN A 230 35.53 6.12 -15.20
CA ASN A 230 35.97 6.50 -16.56
C ASN A 230 35.14 7.61 -17.22
N ASP A 231 33.93 7.84 -16.72
CA ASP A 231 33.01 8.93 -17.07
C ASP A 231 33.29 10.21 -16.28
N HIS A 232 34.21 10.16 -15.30
CA HIS A 232 34.68 11.30 -14.53
C HIS A 232 33.61 11.93 -13.61
N ASN A 233 32.64 11.14 -13.17
CA ASN A 233 31.65 11.53 -12.17
C ASN A 233 31.47 10.39 -11.13
N ILE A 234 30.74 10.67 -10.05
CA ILE A 234 30.25 9.65 -9.12
C ILE A 234 28.76 9.48 -9.38
N ASP A 235 28.36 8.30 -9.79
CA ASP A 235 26.97 7.94 -9.97
C ASP A 235 26.33 7.55 -8.63
N ILE A 236 25.17 8.14 -8.39
CA ILE A 236 24.29 7.79 -7.26
C ILE A 236 22.89 7.52 -7.77
N THR A 237 22.31 6.39 -7.36
CA THR A 237 20.93 6.05 -7.68
C THR A 237 20.04 6.26 -6.45
N THR A 238 18.98 7.05 -6.60
CA THR A 238 17.99 7.28 -5.55
C THR A 238 16.64 6.69 -5.88
N VAL A 239 15.94 6.17 -4.87
CA VAL A 239 14.51 5.84 -4.94
C VAL A 239 13.80 6.71 -3.90
N SER A 240 12.82 7.51 -4.31
CA SER A 240 12.09 8.41 -3.42
C SER A 240 10.62 8.48 -3.80
N ASN A 241 9.73 8.47 -2.79
CA ASN A 241 8.30 8.67 -3.00
C ASN A 241 7.86 10.14 -3.04
N GLY A 242 8.78 11.06 -2.75
CA GLY A 242 8.53 12.50 -2.78
C GLY A 242 9.66 13.27 -3.43
N GLN A 243 9.53 14.59 -3.43
CA GLN A 243 10.64 15.46 -3.79
C GLN A 243 11.79 15.27 -2.79
N HIS A 244 13.01 15.25 -3.28
CA HIS A 244 14.19 15.01 -2.44
C HIS A 244 15.39 15.81 -2.92
N LYS A 245 16.44 15.82 -2.11
CA LYS A 245 17.73 16.43 -2.42
C LYS A 245 18.87 15.50 -2.03
N ILE A 246 20.02 15.72 -2.65
CA ILE A 246 21.26 15.04 -2.31
C ILE A 246 22.15 16.00 -1.55
N GLN A 247 22.64 15.53 -0.41
CA GLN A 247 23.61 16.25 0.39
C GLN A 247 24.90 15.46 0.48
N ALA A 248 26.02 16.16 0.64
CA ALA A 248 27.30 15.51 0.82
C ALA A 248 28.16 16.22 1.86
N LYS A 249 29.16 15.48 2.33
CA LYS A 249 30.25 15.98 3.17
C LYS A 249 31.52 15.19 2.91
N THR A 250 32.64 15.69 3.39
CA THR A 250 33.93 14.99 3.36
C THR A 250 34.55 14.93 4.75
N ASP A 251 35.49 14.01 4.95
CA ASP A 251 36.34 14.01 6.14
C ASP A 251 37.08 15.34 6.28
N ALA A 252 37.24 15.83 7.52
CA ALA A 252 38.00 17.06 7.78
C ALA A 252 39.49 16.94 7.43
N GLN A 253 40.01 15.71 7.36
CA GLN A 253 41.40 15.42 7.00
C GLN A 253 41.47 14.16 6.14
N TRP A 254 42.34 14.19 5.14
CA TRP A 254 42.72 13.02 4.36
C TRP A 254 44.13 12.58 4.76
N SER A 255 44.42 11.29 4.73
CA SER A 255 45.65 10.74 5.32
C SER A 255 46.46 9.88 4.36
N SER A 256 47.79 9.91 4.51
CA SER A 256 48.75 9.09 3.76
C SER A 256 49.93 8.66 4.63
N GLY A 257 49.97 7.38 5.03
CA GLY A 257 51.14 6.79 5.69
C GLY A 257 51.62 7.54 6.95
N GLY A 258 50.71 8.17 7.70
CA GLY A 258 51.00 8.97 8.90
C GLY A 258 51.09 10.48 8.67
N ASN A 259 51.01 10.95 7.42
CA ASN A 259 50.83 12.36 7.07
C ASN A 259 49.34 12.66 6.89
N ASN A 260 48.92 13.88 7.18
CA ASN A 260 47.55 14.34 6.97
C ASN A 260 47.55 15.64 6.15
N VAL A 261 46.49 15.84 5.37
CA VAL A 261 46.12 17.14 4.78
C VAL A 261 44.76 17.54 5.32
N ASN A 262 44.58 18.83 5.60
CA ASN A 262 43.28 19.36 6.03
C ASN A 262 42.42 19.68 4.80
N VAL A 263 41.12 19.42 4.89
CA VAL A 263 40.18 19.93 3.91
C VAL A 263 39.80 21.37 4.29
N ASN A 264 40.12 22.33 3.42
CA ASN A 264 39.70 23.71 3.50
C ASN A 264 38.27 23.82 2.96
N THR A 265 37.33 24.22 3.82
CA THR A 265 35.91 24.34 3.47
C THR A 265 35.47 25.78 3.22
N VAL A 266 36.42 26.73 3.14
CA VAL A 266 36.13 28.18 3.16
C VAL A 266 36.57 28.89 1.88
N SER A 267 37.51 28.33 1.12
CA SER A 267 38.04 28.95 -0.10
C SER A 267 38.54 27.90 -1.10
N GLU A 268 38.41 28.21 -2.38
CA GLU A 268 39.00 27.46 -3.51
C GLU A 268 40.53 27.51 -3.53
N SER A 269 41.16 28.43 -2.78
CA SER A 269 42.62 28.58 -2.68
C SER A 269 43.12 28.05 -1.33
N PRO A 270 43.30 26.73 -1.16
CA PRO A 270 43.79 26.13 0.08
C PRO A 270 45.21 26.59 0.42
N GLY A 271 45.48 26.72 1.72
CA GLY A 271 46.78 27.09 2.25
C GLY A 271 47.79 25.93 2.26
N ALA A 272 48.90 26.16 2.95
CA ALA A 272 49.94 25.15 3.14
C ALA A 272 49.41 23.94 3.93
N GLY A 273 49.58 22.73 3.39
CA GLY A 273 49.09 21.49 4.03
C GLY A 273 47.59 21.25 3.88
N GLU A 274 46.92 21.99 2.99
CA GLU A 274 45.47 21.94 2.81
C GLU A 274 45.08 21.54 1.37
N ILE A 275 43.89 20.98 1.24
CA ILE A 275 43.22 20.71 -0.03
C ILE A 275 41.81 21.32 -0.01
N THR A 276 41.26 21.67 -1.16
CA THR A 276 39.84 22.03 -1.31
C THR A 276 39.19 21.04 -2.27
N ILE A 277 37.99 20.59 -1.93
CA ILE A 277 37.19 19.69 -2.78
C ILE A 277 35.91 20.42 -3.15
N GLU A 278 35.53 20.36 -4.41
CA GLU A 278 34.34 20.97 -4.95
C GLU A 278 33.47 19.95 -5.65
N HIS A 279 32.15 20.19 -5.71
CA HIS A 279 31.21 19.29 -6.36
C HIS A 279 30.10 20.02 -7.14
N PHE A 280 29.60 19.38 -8.19
CA PHE A 280 28.43 19.87 -8.95
C PHE A 280 27.71 18.71 -9.65
N ASN A 281 26.46 18.92 -10.06
CA ASN A 281 25.68 17.92 -10.80
C ASN A 281 25.94 17.90 -12.32
N ALA A 282 26.87 18.72 -12.80
CA ALA A 282 27.28 18.79 -14.19
C ALA A 282 28.79 19.01 -14.25
N ASN A 283 29.40 18.70 -15.39
CA ASN A 283 30.82 18.94 -15.64
C ASN A 283 31.11 20.43 -15.88
N ASP A 284 30.94 21.24 -14.84
CA ASP A 284 31.17 22.69 -14.82
C ASP A 284 31.69 23.10 -13.44
N GLU A 285 33.02 23.19 -13.32
CA GLU A 285 33.70 23.59 -12.10
C GLU A 285 33.32 25.01 -11.66
N THR A 286 33.04 25.92 -12.60
CA THR A 286 32.78 27.32 -12.26
C THR A 286 31.47 27.55 -11.50
N SER A 287 30.59 26.53 -11.51
CA SER A 287 29.33 26.49 -10.77
C SER A 287 29.38 25.57 -9.56
N ALA A 288 30.52 24.92 -9.30
CA ALA A 288 30.69 23.97 -8.23
C ALA A 288 30.68 24.65 -6.85
N ALA A 289 30.36 23.86 -5.83
CA ALA A 289 30.37 24.31 -4.45
C ALA A 289 31.44 23.57 -3.65
N ILE A 290 32.10 24.28 -2.73
CA ILE A 290 33.07 23.69 -1.81
C ILE A 290 32.37 22.69 -0.88
N VAL A 291 32.86 21.45 -0.89
CA VAL A 291 32.37 20.37 -0.03
C VAL A 291 32.69 20.67 1.43
N GLN A 292 31.68 20.56 2.30
CA GLN A 292 31.78 20.85 3.71
C GLN A 292 32.10 19.59 4.55
N THR A 293 32.41 19.78 5.83
CA THR A 293 32.59 18.66 6.80
C THR A 293 31.28 18.28 7.50
N SER A 294 30.22 19.06 7.28
CA SER A 294 28.84 18.74 7.61
C SER A 294 28.03 18.57 6.32
N TYR A 295 26.95 17.80 6.35
CA TYR A 295 26.10 17.63 5.16
C TYR A 295 25.56 18.98 4.67
N THR A 296 25.86 19.28 3.42
CA THR A 296 25.29 20.39 2.66
C THR A 296 24.82 19.89 1.30
N ASP A 297 23.87 20.61 0.69
CA ASP A 297 23.33 20.20 -0.60
C ASP A 297 24.42 20.13 -1.66
N VAL A 298 24.38 19.08 -2.48
CA VAL A 298 25.16 19.02 -3.72
C VAL A 298 24.54 20.01 -4.68
N GLN A 299 25.32 20.99 -5.10
CA GLN A 299 24.84 22.05 -5.99
C GLN A 299 24.23 21.43 -7.27
N GLY A 300 23.02 21.86 -7.63
CA GLY A 300 22.25 21.31 -8.74
C GLY A 300 21.41 20.05 -8.43
N LEU A 301 21.59 19.42 -7.27
CA LEU A 301 20.77 18.29 -6.77
C LEU A 301 19.92 18.68 -5.54
N THR A 302 19.45 19.93 -5.51
CA THR A 302 18.68 20.51 -4.39
C THR A 302 17.17 20.21 -4.46
N SER A 303 16.69 19.71 -5.61
CA SER A 303 15.28 19.44 -5.84
C SER A 303 15.11 18.43 -6.99
N ILE A 304 15.01 17.16 -6.63
CA ILE A 304 14.80 16.02 -7.53
C ILE A 304 13.37 15.52 -7.29
N GLY A 305 12.62 15.29 -8.36
CA GLY A 305 11.26 14.77 -8.26
C GLY A 305 11.19 13.35 -7.67
N GLN A 306 9.97 12.93 -7.33
CA GLN A 306 9.66 11.53 -7.04
C GLN A 306 10.18 10.61 -8.14
N THR A 307 10.64 9.41 -7.77
CA THR A 307 11.25 8.47 -8.71
C THR A 307 10.31 7.34 -9.11
N SER A 308 10.75 6.53 -10.07
CA SER A 308 10.18 5.21 -10.34
C SER A 308 10.70 4.15 -9.37
N GLU A 309 10.15 2.93 -9.42
CA GLU A 309 10.60 1.78 -8.62
C GLU A 309 12.08 1.42 -8.82
N THR A 310 12.66 1.75 -9.99
CA THR A 310 14.09 1.53 -10.28
C THR A 310 14.97 2.72 -9.89
N GLY A 311 14.37 3.80 -9.40
CA GLY A 311 15.07 5.02 -9.04
C GLY A 311 15.45 5.91 -10.21
N THR A 312 16.28 6.90 -9.89
CA THR A 312 16.91 7.85 -10.82
C THR A 312 18.39 7.97 -10.48
N THR A 313 19.26 7.83 -11.48
CA THR A 313 20.70 8.05 -11.31
C THR A 313 21.01 9.54 -11.50
N SER A 314 21.78 10.10 -10.58
CA SER A 314 22.34 11.46 -10.66
C SER A 314 23.86 11.38 -10.64
N GLU A 315 24.49 12.26 -11.42
CA GLU A 315 25.94 12.35 -11.55
C GLU A 315 26.48 13.44 -10.61
N ILE A 316 27.59 13.16 -9.91
CA ILE A 316 28.32 14.17 -9.13
C ILE A 316 29.73 14.31 -9.69
N TYR A 317 30.02 15.45 -10.29
CA TYR A 317 31.35 15.83 -10.73
C TYR A 317 32.12 16.44 -9.56
N MET A 318 33.40 16.13 -9.46
CA MET A 318 34.26 16.57 -8.36
C MET A 318 35.58 17.13 -8.86
N TRP A 319 36.06 18.18 -8.20
CA TRP A 319 37.35 18.80 -8.47
C TRP A 319 38.16 18.94 -7.18
N LEU A 320 39.47 18.81 -7.31
CA LEU A 320 40.44 18.94 -6.22
C LEU A 320 41.40 20.09 -6.52
N THR A 321 41.52 21.01 -5.58
CA THR A 321 42.60 22.01 -5.54
C THR A 321 43.56 21.67 -4.40
N VAL A 322 44.87 21.73 -4.69
CA VAL A 322 45.94 21.30 -3.79
C VAL A 322 46.80 22.49 -3.39
N GLY A 323 47.04 22.68 -2.07
CA GLY A 323 47.93 23.71 -1.55
C GLY A 323 49.33 23.66 -2.20
N SER A 324 49.97 24.81 -2.34
CA SER A 324 51.25 24.95 -3.05
C SER A 324 52.46 24.42 -2.26
N GLU A 325 52.30 24.16 -0.96
CA GLU A 325 53.34 23.64 -0.08
C GLU A 325 52.73 22.89 1.12
N GLY A 326 53.57 22.29 1.97
CA GLY A 326 53.15 21.67 3.22
C GLY A 326 52.52 20.27 3.10
N ILE A 327 52.43 19.71 1.89
CA ILE A 327 51.91 18.36 1.64
C ILE A 327 53.06 17.45 1.20
N MET A 328 53.30 16.37 1.94
CA MET A 328 54.31 15.38 1.59
C MET A 328 53.80 14.46 0.49
N SER A 329 54.69 13.95 -0.36
CA SER A 329 54.32 12.97 -1.39
C SER A 329 53.73 11.70 -0.76
N GLY A 330 52.60 11.24 -1.30
CA GLY A 330 51.89 10.05 -0.85
C GLY A 330 50.52 9.94 -1.52
N THR A 331 49.86 8.80 -1.32
CA THR A 331 48.46 8.61 -1.70
C THR A 331 47.59 8.98 -0.51
N TYR A 332 46.91 10.13 -0.58
CA TYR A 332 46.00 10.57 0.47
C TYR A 332 44.62 9.97 0.25
N THR A 333 44.06 9.36 1.30
CA THR A 333 42.73 8.78 1.28
C THR A 333 41.85 9.49 2.32
N GLY A 334 40.63 9.81 1.93
CA GLY A 334 39.55 10.22 2.81
C GLY A 334 38.22 9.77 2.22
N THR A 335 37.13 10.10 2.92
CA THR A 335 35.80 9.64 2.56
C THR A 335 34.94 10.82 2.13
N TYR A 336 34.29 10.68 0.97
CA TYR A 336 33.17 11.52 0.56
C TYR A 336 31.87 10.78 0.88
N TYR A 337 31.04 11.40 1.70
CA TYR A 337 29.77 10.84 2.14
C TYR A 337 28.63 11.54 1.41
N VAL A 338 27.71 10.77 0.87
CA VAL A 338 26.45 11.27 0.31
C VAL A 338 25.27 10.81 1.16
N GLN A 339 24.20 11.59 1.18
CA GLN A 339 22.92 11.18 1.74
C GLN A 339 21.78 11.75 0.89
N ILE A 340 20.64 11.08 0.95
CA ILE A 340 19.36 11.57 0.47
C ILE A 340 18.60 12.23 1.63
N ALA A 341 17.90 13.33 1.37
CA ALA A 341 17.04 13.99 2.33
C ALA A 341 15.75 14.47 1.66
N ASN A 342 14.67 14.60 2.45
CA ASN A 342 13.43 15.25 2.00
C ASN A 342 13.74 16.72 1.62
N ALA A 343 13.19 17.20 0.51
CA ALA A 343 13.53 18.50 -0.06
C ALA A 343 12.92 19.65 0.73
#